data_AF-A0A2T9Z2B1-F1
#
_entry.id   AF-A0A2T9Z2B1-F1
#
_cell.length_a   1.000
_cell.length_b   1.000
_cell.length_c   1.000
_cell.angle_alpha   90.00
_cell.angle_beta   90.00
_cell.angle_gamma   90.00
#
_symmetry.space_group_name_H-M   'P 1'
#
loop_
_entity.id
_entity.type
_entity.pdbx_description
1 polymer ?
#
loop_
_entity_poly.entity_id
_entity_poly.type
_entity_poly.pdbx_seq_one_letter_code
_entity_poly.pdbx_strand_id
1 'polypeptide(L)'
;MFGMKSIILGLFMILALLQLSVNAQAEAEAAIGRFCTRGSQVCNRFDRNSFFRCVNGRFIFRRCPPGFVCVNAGFQRIRCVRRRF
;
A
#
# COMPACT_ATOMS: atom_id res chain seq x y z
N MET A 1 4.49 -48.05 22.09
CA MET A 1 4.70 -47.42 20.76
C MET A 1 3.44 -46.78 20.14
N PHE A 2 2.30 -46.67 20.85
CA PHE A 2 1.05 -46.09 20.29
C PHE A 2 0.84 -44.58 20.60
N GLY A 3 1.44 -44.04 21.67
CA GLY A 3 1.28 -42.62 22.03
C GLY A 3 2.02 -41.63 21.12
N MET A 4 3.20 -42.01 20.60
CA MET A 4 4.02 -41.11 19.77
C MET A 4 3.36 -40.77 18.43
N LYS A 5 2.67 -41.74 17.78
CA LYS A 5 1.98 -41.51 16.51
C LYS A 5 0.79 -40.54 16.66
N SER A 6 0.07 -40.63 17.77
CA SER A 6 -1.07 -39.75 18.07
C SER A 6 -0.61 -38.32 18.38
N ILE A 7 0.53 -38.17 19.07
CA ILE A 7 1.18 -36.88 19.31
C ILE A 7 1.67 -36.26 17.99
N ILE A 8 2.28 -37.07 17.12
CA ILE A 8 2.75 -36.63 15.80
C ILE A 8 1.57 -36.13 14.95
N LEU A 9 0.46 -36.87 14.88
CA LEU A 9 -0.75 -36.45 14.14
C LEU A 9 -1.34 -35.15 14.70
N GLY A 10 -1.38 -35.00 16.03
CA GLY A 10 -1.79 -33.76 16.67
C GLY A 10 -0.88 -32.56 16.32
N LEU A 11 0.43 -32.77 16.32
CA LEU A 11 1.42 -31.75 15.94
C LEU A 11 1.25 -31.33 14.47
N PHE A 12 1.03 -32.28 13.55
CA PHE A 12 0.79 -31.98 12.14
C PHE A 12 -0.50 -31.17 11.92
N MET A 13 -1.56 -31.46 12.67
CA MET A 13 -2.81 -30.69 12.61
C MET A 13 -2.63 -29.26 13.14
N ILE A 14 -1.90 -29.09 14.25
CA ILE A 14 -1.60 -27.77 14.81
C ILE A 14 -0.71 -26.95 13.86
N LEU A 15 0.29 -27.59 13.24
CA LEU A 15 1.13 -26.98 12.21
C LEU A 15 0.33 -26.57 10.98
N ALA A 16 -0.61 -27.40 10.51
CA ALA A 16 -1.48 -27.08 9.37
C ALA A 16 -2.40 -25.88 9.67
N LEU A 17 -2.92 -25.76 10.89
CA LEU A 17 -3.72 -24.61 11.32
C LEU A 17 -2.90 -23.31 11.41
N LEU A 18 -1.63 -23.40 11.84
CA LEU A 18 -0.69 -22.27 11.84
C LEU A 18 -0.34 -21.79 10.42
N GLN A 19 -0.27 -22.69 9.44
CA GLN A 19 -0.04 -22.30 8.05
C GLN A 19 -1.27 -21.61 7.44
N LEU A 20 -2.49 -21.95 7.89
CA LEU A 20 -3.74 -21.32 7.41
C LEU A 20 -3.85 -19.84 7.77
N SER A 21 -3.35 -19.44 8.94
CA SER A 21 -3.32 -18.02 9.35
C SER A 21 -2.32 -17.21 8.53
N VAL A 22 -1.21 -17.83 8.07
CA VAL A 22 -0.19 -17.19 7.22
C VAL A 22 -0.66 -17.10 5.76
N ASN A 23 -1.36 -18.12 5.24
CA ASN A 23 -1.81 -18.17 3.85
C ASN A 23 -3.03 -17.29 3.56
N ALA A 24 -3.65 -16.67 4.58
CA ALA A 24 -4.63 -15.59 4.44
C ALA A 24 -3.97 -14.19 4.37
N GLN A 25 -2.64 -14.11 4.51
CA GLN A 25 -1.91 -12.84 4.55
C GLN A 25 -1.03 -12.62 3.31
N ALA A 26 -0.92 -13.61 2.41
CA ALA A 26 -0.17 -13.46 1.14
C ALA A 26 -0.87 -12.56 0.10
N GLU A 27 -2.14 -12.21 0.30
CA GLU A 27 -2.87 -11.29 -0.59
C GLU A 27 -3.01 -9.87 -0.01
N ALA A 28 -2.64 -9.66 1.26
CA ALA A 28 -2.68 -8.35 1.91
C ALA A 28 -1.34 -7.58 1.81
N GLU A 29 -0.23 -8.24 1.52
CA GLU A 29 1.06 -7.56 1.32
C GLU A 29 1.31 -7.11 -0.13
N ALA A 30 0.34 -7.34 -1.03
CA ALA A 30 0.20 -6.53 -2.24
C ALA A 30 -0.57 -5.21 -1.98
N ALA A 31 -1.22 -5.07 -0.81
CA ALA A 31 -2.11 -3.95 -0.51
C ALA A 31 -1.50 -2.89 0.43
N ILE A 32 -0.44 -3.20 1.19
CA ILE A 32 0.33 -2.22 1.99
C ILE A 32 1.78 -2.09 1.49
N GLY A 33 2.07 -2.69 0.34
CA GLY A 33 3.30 -2.54 -0.41
C GLY A 33 3.01 -2.03 -1.81
N ARG A 34 2.20 -0.98 -1.98
CA ARG A 34 2.20 -0.25 -3.26
C ARG A 34 3.53 0.48 -3.37
N PHE A 35 4.58 -0.27 -3.73
CA PHE A 35 5.79 0.27 -4.31
C PHE A 35 5.33 1.17 -5.43
N CYS A 36 5.36 2.47 -5.17
CA CYS A 36 5.03 3.43 -6.19
C CYS A 36 6.19 3.49 -7.17
N THR A 37 5.90 3.72 -8.44
CA THR A 37 6.96 3.92 -9.42
C THR A 37 7.73 5.20 -9.08
N ARG A 38 9.05 5.14 -9.09
CA ARG A 38 9.89 6.29 -8.72
C ARG A 38 9.51 7.51 -9.56
N GLY A 39 9.18 8.62 -8.89
CA GLY A 39 8.78 9.86 -9.55
C GLY A 39 7.28 10.01 -9.82
N SER A 40 6.49 8.97 -9.61
CA SER A 40 5.03 9.02 -9.72
C SER A 40 4.41 9.98 -8.72
N GLN A 41 3.41 10.71 -9.17
CA GLN A 41 2.70 11.71 -8.40
C GLN A 41 1.20 11.56 -8.61
N VAL A 42 0.44 11.72 -7.53
CA VAL A 42 -1.01 11.60 -7.55
C VAL A 42 -1.62 12.70 -6.69
N CYS A 43 -2.70 13.33 -7.17
CA CYS A 43 -3.40 14.33 -6.38
C CYS A 43 -4.08 13.68 -5.18
N ASN A 44 -4.14 14.41 -4.06
CA ASN A 44 -4.92 13.99 -2.93
C ASN A 44 -6.41 14.16 -3.25
N ARG A 45 -7.22 13.12 -3.02
CA ARG A 45 -8.66 13.14 -3.26
C ARG A 45 -9.43 14.01 -2.27
N PHE A 46 -8.90 14.17 -1.06
CA PHE A 46 -9.57 14.91 0.02
C PHE A 46 -9.16 16.37 0.10
N ASP A 47 -7.91 16.68 -0.27
CA ASP A 47 -7.39 18.04 -0.24
C ASP A 47 -6.84 18.44 -1.62
N ARG A 48 -7.55 19.36 -2.28
CA ARG A 48 -7.21 19.83 -3.63
C ARG A 48 -5.90 20.60 -3.69
N ASN A 49 -5.33 21.03 -2.56
CA ASN A 49 -4.04 21.70 -2.49
C ASN A 49 -2.87 20.74 -2.15
N SER A 50 -3.09 19.44 -2.17
CA SER A 50 -2.04 18.46 -1.88
C SER A 50 -1.97 17.32 -2.88
N PHE A 51 -0.82 16.67 -2.87
CA PHE A 51 -0.49 15.54 -3.70
C PHE A 51 0.48 14.63 -2.97
N PHE A 52 0.56 13.39 -3.42
CA PHE A 52 1.55 12.43 -2.95
C PHE A 52 2.61 12.22 -4.02
N ARG A 53 3.87 12.24 -3.62
CA ARG A 53 5.01 11.95 -4.49
C ARG A 53 5.68 10.67 -4.04
N CYS A 54 5.96 9.80 -4.99
CA CYS A 54 6.71 8.59 -4.74
C CYS A 54 8.19 8.90 -4.46
N VAL A 55 8.66 8.54 -3.27
CA VAL A 55 10.06 8.61 -2.84
C VAL A 55 10.43 7.26 -2.20
N ASN A 56 11.46 6.60 -2.72
CA ASN A 56 11.93 5.28 -2.24
C ASN A 56 10.80 4.24 -2.12
N GLY A 57 9.92 4.17 -3.13
CA GLY A 57 8.81 3.22 -3.17
C GLY A 57 7.64 3.58 -2.25
N ARG A 58 7.67 4.74 -1.58
CA ARG A 58 6.60 5.21 -0.68
C ARG A 58 6.00 6.53 -1.13
N PHE A 59 4.68 6.66 -1.02
CA PHE A 59 3.99 7.92 -1.27
C PHE A 59 4.19 8.89 -0.10
N ILE A 60 4.87 10.00 -0.34
CA ILE A 60 5.12 11.07 0.62
C ILE A 60 4.19 12.24 0.31
N PHE A 61 3.48 12.71 1.34
CA PHE A 61 2.60 13.87 1.25
C PHE A 61 3.37 15.16 0.94
N ARG A 62 2.84 15.95 0.01
CA ARG A 62 3.34 17.27 -0.37
C ARG A 62 2.17 18.21 -0.66
N ARG A 63 2.39 19.51 -0.51
CA ARG A 63 1.41 20.55 -0.83
C ARG A 63 1.84 21.34 -2.06
N CYS A 64 0.86 21.79 -2.83
CA CYS A 64 1.08 22.81 -3.85
C CYS A 64 1.31 24.18 -3.19
N PRO A 65 1.86 25.16 -3.93
CA PRO A 65 1.99 26.53 -3.45
C PRO A 65 0.63 27.13 -3.07
N PRO A 66 0.58 28.11 -2.16
CA PRO A 66 -0.68 28.75 -1.76
C PRO A 66 -1.40 29.37 -2.97
N GLY A 67 -2.72 29.11 -3.07
CA GLY A 67 -3.54 29.55 -4.19
C GLY A 67 -3.48 28.66 -5.44
N PHE A 68 -2.80 27.51 -5.36
CA PHE A 68 -2.79 26.50 -6.41
C PHE A 68 -3.65 25.28 -6.01
N VAL A 69 -4.04 24.51 -7.01
CA VAL A 69 -4.73 23.23 -6.86
C VAL A 69 -3.97 22.17 -7.65
N CYS A 70 -3.97 20.95 -7.14
CA CYS A 70 -3.42 19.79 -7.82
C CYS A 70 -4.38 19.34 -8.93
N VAL A 71 -3.86 19.20 -10.14
CA VAL A 71 -4.55 18.59 -11.27
C VAL A 71 -3.72 17.47 -11.86
N ASN A 72 -4.38 16.42 -12.32
CA ASN A 72 -3.72 15.34 -13.04
C ASN A 72 -3.31 15.84 -14.43
N ALA A 73 -2.02 15.75 -14.75
CA ALA A 73 -1.45 16.22 -16.01
C ALA A 73 -1.05 15.06 -16.95
N GLY A 74 -1.31 13.82 -16.55
CA GLY A 74 -1.00 12.60 -17.31
C GLY A 74 -0.92 11.37 -16.40
N PHE A 75 -0.40 10.26 -16.95
CA PHE A 75 -0.20 9.03 -16.20
C PHE A 75 0.77 9.25 -15.04
N GLN A 76 0.25 9.17 -13.80
CA GLN A 76 1.02 9.33 -12.57
C GLN A 76 1.85 10.64 -12.53
N ARG A 77 1.35 11.70 -13.18
CA ARG A 77 1.94 13.04 -13.19
C ARG A 77 0.89 14.06 -12.81
N ILE A 78 1.28 15.00 -11.95
CA ILE A 78 0.43 16.09 -11.51
C ILE A 78 1.05 17.43 -11.90
N ARG A 79 0.22 18.47 -11.93
CA ARG A 79 0.64 19.86 -11.97
C ARG A 79 -0.11 20.63 -10.88
N CYS A 80 0.58 21.59 -10.27
CA CYS A 80 -0.06 22.60 -9.46
C CYS A 80 -0.48 23.73 -10.41
N VAL A 81 -1.78 24.00 -10.53
CA VAL A 81 -2.32 25.10 -11.34
C VAL A 81 -2.96 26.15 -10.44
N ARG A 82 -2.84 27.43 -10.76
CA ARG A 82 -3.52 28.47 -9.97
C ARG A 82 -5.03 28.25 -10.02
N ARG A 83 -5.67 28.39 -8.86
CA ARG A 83 -7.13 28.43 -8.77
C ARG A 83 -7.58 29.77 -9.35
N ARG A 84 -7.92 29.80 -10.64
CA ARG A 84 -8.66 30.93 -11.22
C ARG A 84 -10.09 30.84 -10.69
N PHE A 85 -10.51 31.89 -10.00
CA PHE A 85 -11.91 32.10 -9.64
C PHE A 85 -12.66 32.67 -10.85
#